data_AF-A0A9Q4Q0A9-F1
#
_entry.id   AF-A0A9Q4Q0A9-F1
#
_cell.length_a   1.000
_cell.length_b   1.000
_cell.length_c   1.000
_cell.angle_alpha   90.00
_cell.angle_beta   90.00
_cell.angle_gamma   90.00
#
_symmetry.space_group_name_H-M   'P 1'
#
loop_
_entity.id
_entity.type
_entity.pdbx_description
1 polymer ?
#
loop_
_entity_poly.entity_id
_entity_poly.type
_entity_poly.pdbx_seq_one_letter_code
_entity_poly.pdbx_strand_id
1 'polypeptide(L)' 'WVGSRVSVREWLEQFIHYYNTQRPHQSLNEQTPAEVLN' A
#
# COMPACT_ATOMS: atom_id res chain seq x y z
N TRP A 1 -6.41 -0.73 22.05
CA TRP A 1 -7.52 -1.06 21.14
C TRP A 1 -6.90 -1.66 19.88
N VAL A 2 -6.47 -2.93 19.96
CA VAL A 2 -5.97 -3.66 18.79
C VAL A 2 -7.11 -4.58 18.41
N GLY A 3 -7.83 -4.19 17.36
CA GLY A 3 -9.08 -4.80 16.93
C GLY A 3 -8.93 -6.25 16.52
N SER A 4 -10.06 -6.92 16.35
CA SER A 4 -10.18 -8.32 15.94
C SER A 4 -9.27 -8.68 14.74
N ARG A 5 -9.02 -9.99 14.52
CA ARG A 5 -8.27 -10.48 13.33
C ARG A 5 -8.80 -9.93 12.01
N VAL A 6 -10.12 -9.70 11.93
CA VAL A 6 -10.78 -9.09 10.76
C VAL A 6 -10.29 -7.65 10.55
N SER A 7 -10.28 -6.85 11.61
CA SER A 7 -9.84 -5.45 11.57
C SER A 7 -8.37 -5.29 11.17
N VAL A 8 -7.50 -6.23 11.57
CA VAL A 8 -6.09 -6.23 11.16
C VAL A 8 -5.94 -6.56 9.68
N ARG A 9 -6.75 -7.50 9.16
CA ARG A 9 -6.74 -7.85 7.74
C ARG A 9 -7.17 -6.68 6.87
N GLU A 10 -8.29 -6.04 7.21
CA GLU A 10 -8.80 -4.88 6.48
C GLU A 10 -7.78 -3.75 6.46
N TRP A 11 -7.10 -3.50 7.59
CA TRP A 11 -6.05 -2.50 7.66
C TRP A 11 -4.85 -2.84 6.76
N LEU A 12 -4.41 -4.11 6.74
CA LEU A 12 -3.32 -4.55 5.88
C LEU A 12 -3.67 -4.43 4.39
N GLU A 13 -4.91 -4.79 4.01
CA GLU A 13 -5.37 -4.66 2.63
C GLU A 13 -5.36 -3.18 2.19
N GLN A 14 -5.85 -2.26 3.03
CA GLN A 14 -5.78 -0.83 2.76
C GLN A 14 -4.34 -0.32 2.70
N PHE A 15 -3.47 -0.77 3.60
CA PHE A 15 -2.07 -0.38 3.63
C PHE A 15 -1.34 -0.81 2.35
N ILE A 16 -1.50 -2.07 1.95
CA ILE A 16 -0.89 -2.63 0.73
C ILE A 16 -1.38 -1.86 -0.50
N HIS A 17 -2.68 -1.60 -0.59
CA HIS A 17 -3.24 -0.85 -1.70
C HIS A 17 -2.64 0.56 -1.77
N TYR A 18 -2.69 1.31 -0.68
CA TYR A 18 -2.14 2.66 -0.62
C TYR A 18 -0.66 2.71 -1.02
N TYR A 19 0.16 1.82 -0.46
CA TYR A 19 1.59 1.83 -0.71
C TYR A 19 1.93 1.50 -2.17
N ASN A 20 1.22 0.55 -2.77
CA ASN A 20 1.55 0.08 -4.10
C ASN A 20 1.01 0.98 -5.23
N THR A 21 -0.07 1.74 -4.99
CA THR A 21 -0.76 2.46 -6.09
C THR A 21 -0.86 3.97 -5.90
N GLN A 22 -0.62 4.49 -4.70
CA GLN A 22 -0.82 5.92 -4.42
C GLN A 22 0.42 6.61 -3.88
N ARG A 23 1.42 5.84 -3.39
CA ARG A 23 2.63 6.40 -2.83
C ARG A 23 3.73 6.47 -3.90
N PRO A 24 4.07 7.66 -4.40
CA PRO A 24 5.24 7.81 -5.27
C PRO A 24 6.53 7.60 -4.49
N HIS A 25 7.53 7.03 -5.15
CA HIS A 25 8.84 6.79 -4.55
C HIS A 25 9.94 7.49 -5.35
N GLN A 26 10.77 8.29 -4.69
CA GLN A 26 11.90 8.95 -5.34
C GLN A 26 12.87 7.95 -5.99
N SER A 27 13.05 6.77 -5.38
CA SER A 27 13.86 5.68 -5.95
C SER A 27 13.25 5.06 -7.21
N LEU A 28 11.96 5.30 -7.47
CA LEU A 28 11.23 4.83 -8.64
C LEU A 28 10.93 5.97 -9.61
N ASN A 29 11.77 7.01 -9.66
CA ASN A 29 11.54 8.22 -10.47
C ASN A 29 10.17 8.86 -10.19
N GLU A 30 9.80 8.93 -8.91
CA GLU A 30 8.51 9.46 -8.43
C GLU A 30 7.28 8.67 -8.90
N GLN A 31 7.47 7.46 -9.44
CA GLN A 31 6.38 6.54 -9.76
C GLN A 31 6.03 5.66 -8.56
N THR A 32 4.83 5.09 -8.61
CA THR A 32 4.34 4.09 -7.66
C THR A 32 4.85 2.69 -8.06
N PRO A 33 4.92 1.74 -7.11
CA PRO A 33 5.34 0.37 -7.44
C PRO A 33 4.48 -0.29 -8.53
N ALA A 34 3.18 -0.02 -8.54
CA ALA A 34 2.28 -0.57 -9.56
C ALA A 34 2.55 -0.01 -10.96
N GLU A 35 2.94 1.26 -11.08
CA GLU A 35 3.27 1.87 -12.37
C GLU A 35 4.57 1.32 -12.98
N VAL A 36 5.56 0.98 -12.13
CA VAL A 36 6.84 0.39 -12.59
C VAL A 36 6.68 -1.06 -13.07
N LEU A 37 5.67 -1.77 -12.56
CA LEU A 37 5.42 -3.18 -12.88
C LEU A 37 4.42 -3.39 -14.03
N ASN A 38 3.77 -2.34 -14.52
CA ASN A 38 2.93 -2.36 -15.72
C ASN A 38 3.77 -2.33 -17.00
#